data_AF-D8F951-F1
#
_entry.id   AF-D8F951-F1
#
_cell.length_a   1.000
_cell.length_b   1.000
_cell.length_c   1.000
_cell.angle_alpha   90.00
_cell.angle_beta   90.00
_cell.angle_gamma   90.00
#
_symmetry.space_group_name_H-M   'P 1'
#
loop_
_entity.id
_entity.type
_entity.pdbx_description
1 polymer ?
#
loop_
_entity_poly.entity_id
_entity_poly.type
_entity_poly.pdbx_seq_one_letter_code
_entity_poly.pdbx_strand_id
1 'polypeptide(L)'
;MEMEDPNLEIEKLGECHVPSPLGAGQFVDDEDRVLYTSTRKEVEAYIQAGKTLPSFEMAGPREKIYFDPSKLKCGIVTCGGVCPGLNDVIRAVVLSLHYHYQVNTVFGFRYGYEGISPQHRHAPLELNPRVVADIHQKGGTILGSSRGPQDVGEMVDTLERMNVRLLFTIGGDGTLRGGQAISEEIRRRNLKIGVVGIPKTIDNDISYMDESFGFQTAVSMARPSIYSAHVEAKGARNGIGLVKLMGRESGFIAAYAALATSDVNFCLVPEVPFT
;
A
#
# COMPACT_ATOMS: atom_id res chain seq x y z
N MET A 1 11.48 25.86 14.92
CA MET A 1 10.92 25.06 13.81
C MET A 1 9.43 25.14 14.02
N GLU A 2 8.72 25.94 13.22
CA GLU A 2 7.26 25.99 13.31
C GLU A 2 6.74 24.57 13.09
N MET A 3 5.98 24.05 14.05
CA MET A 3 5.24 22.81 13.85
C MET A 3 4.12 23.12 12.87
N GLU A 4 4.34 22.85 11.59
CA GLU A 4 3.23 22.65 10.65
C GLU A 4 2.39 21.50 11.21
N ASP A 5 1.14 21.80 11.58
CA ASP A 5 0.22 20.79 12.07
C ASP A 5 -0.19 19.91 10.87
N PRO A 6 0.11 18.60 10.89
CA PRO A 6 -0.22 17.73 9.77
C PRO A 6 -1.74 17.57 9.64
N ASN A 7 -2.26 17.64 8.42
CA ASN A 7 -3.65 17.27 8.16
C ASN A 7 -3.76 15.74 8.12
N LEU A 8 -4.34 15.16 9.17
CA LEU A 8 -4.49 13.72 9.37
C LEU A 8 -5.96 13.25 9.26
N GLU A 9 -6.85 14.10 8.75
CA GLU A 9 -8.26 13.74 8.58
C GLU A 9 -8.46 12.86 7.33
N ILE A 10 -9.30 11.84 7.47
CA ILE A 10 -9.67 10.94 6.37
C ILE A 10 -10.99 11.41 5.79
N GLU A 11 -11.02 11.58 4.47
CA GLU A 11 -12.24 11.96 3.77
C GLU A 11 -13.29 10.83 3.75
N LYS A 12 -14.56 11.21 3.86
CA LYS A 12 -15.71 10.29 3.83
C LYS A 12 -16.63 10.61 2.65
N LEU A 13 -17.23 9.58 2.06
CA LEU A 13 -18.20 9.73 0.95
C LEU A 13 -19.56 10.29 1.39
N GLY A 14 -19.83 10.25 2.70
CA GLY A 14 -21.07 10.67 3.34
C GLY A 14 -21.30 9.87 4.63
N GLU A 15 -22.49 10.02 5.20
CA GLU A 15 -22.88 9.30 6.41
C GLU A 15 -23.05 7.79 6.15
N CYS A 16 -22.60 6.99 7.12
CA CYS A 16 -22.73 5.53 7.10
C CYS A 16 -24.05 5.10 7.77
N HIS A 17 -24.95 4.49 7.00
CA HIS A 17 -26.26 4.05 7.50
C HIS A 17 -26.48 2.55 7.41
N VAL A 18 -25.65 1.82 6.65
CA VAL A 18 -25.82 0.39 6.43
C VAL A 18 -25.19 -0.37 7.60
N PRO A 19 -25.92 -1.22 8.33
CA PRO A 19 -25.32 -2.07 9.35
C PRO A 19 -24.26 -2.98 8.73
N SER A 20 -23.09 -3.06 9.36
CA SER A 20 -22.03 -3.94 8.92
C SER A 20 -22.48 -5.40 9.00
N PRO A 21 -22.22 -6.23 7.96
CA PRO A 21 -22.53 -7.66 8.00
C PRO A 21 -21.55 -8.46 8.88
N LEU A 22 -20.46 -7.82 9.32
CA LEU A 22 -19.59 -8.38 10.34
C LEU A 22 -20.40 -8.61 11.61
N GLY A 23 -20.38 -9.85 12.13
CA GLY A 23 -21.07 -10.22 13.36
C GLY A 23 -20.45 -9.61 14.62
N ALA A 24 -20.65 -10.26 15.76
CA ALA A 24 -20.05 -9.83 17.04
C ALA A 24 -18.51 -9.77 16.94
N GLY A 25 -17.96 -8.55 16.92
CA GLY A 25 -16.54 -8.25 16.93
C GLY A 25 -16.32 -6.89 17.60
N GLN A 26 -15.07 -6.58 17.94
CA GLN A 26 -14.72 -5.23 18.41
C GLN A 26 -14.77 -4.29 17.21
N PHE A 27 -15.84 -3.51 17.12
CA PHE A 27 -15.90 -2.34 16.24
C PHE A 27 -15.05 -1.23 16.83
N VAL A 28 -14.49 -0.43 15.93
CA VAL A 28 -13.67 0.74 16.25
C VAL A 28 -14.50 1.98 15.94
N ASP A 29 -14.46 2.97 16.82
CA ASP A 29 -15.11 4.26 16.61
C ASP A 29 -14.13 5.31 16.05
N ASP A 30 -14.65 6.39 15.48
CA ASP A 30 -13.81 7.45 14.90
C ASP A 30 -13.06 8.27 15.98
N GLU A 31 -13.48 8.17 17.24
CA GLU A 31 -12.78 8.72 18.41
C GLU A 31 -11.66 7.81 18.93
N ASP A 32 -11.58 6.56 18.47
CA ASP A 32 -10.41 5.72 18.76
C ASP A 32 -9.24 6.18 17.88
N ARG A 33 -8.40 7.05 18.44
CA ARG A 33 -7.30 7.70 17.71
C ARG A 33 -5.93 7.29 18.23
N VAL A 34 -4.95 7.24 17.33
CA VAL A 34 -3.55 6.95 17.63
C VAL A 34 -2.75 8.24 17.53
N LEU A 35 -2.06 8.63 18.61
CA LEU A 35 -1.28 9.86 18.64
C LEU A 35 -0.15 9.82 17.60
N TYR A 36 0.03 10.92 16.86
CA TYR A 36 1.12 11.07 15.90
C TYR A 36 2.50 11.12 16.58
N THR A 37 2.57 11.78 17.74
CA THR A 37 3.76 11.82 18.58
C THR A 37 3.58 11.00 19.85
N SER A 38 4.64 10.28 20.22
CA SER A 38 4.73 9.53 21.47
C SER A 38 5.79 10.08 22.43
N THR A 39 6.52 11.14 22.04
CA THR A 39 7.57 11.69 22.90
C THR A 39 6.97 12.68 23.89
N ARG A 40 7.34 12.54 25.17
CA ARG A 40 6.88 13.43 26.24
C ARG A 40 7.12 14.91 25.92
N LYS A 41 8.29 15.22 25.35
CA LYS A 41 8.70 16.58 25.01
C LYS A 41 7.76 17.23 23.98
N GLU A 42 7.39 16.49 22.95
CA GLU A 42 6.49 17.00 21.91
C GLU A 42 5.06 17.12 22.44
N VAL A 43 4.58 16.11 23.18
CA VAL A 43 3.26 16.15 23.84
C VAL A 43 3.13 17.37 24.77
N GLU A 44 4.14 17.62 25.62
CA GLU A 44 4.16 18.79 26.50
C GLU A 44 4.16 20.11 25.70
N ALA A 45 4.85 20.17 24.55
CA ALA A 45 4.86 21.36 23.70
C ALA A 45 3.48 21.69 23.11
N TYR A 46 2.73 20.67 22.65
CA TYR A 46 1.35 20.87 22.18
C TYR A 46 0.43 21.35 23.31
N ILE A 47 0.53 20.74 24.49
CA ILE A 47 -0.28 21.11 25.66
C ILE A 47 0.03 22.54 26.10
N GLN A 48 1.30 22.93 26.18
CA GLN A 48 1.72 24.29 26.54
C GLN A 48 1.27 25.33 25.51
N ALA A 49 1.21 24.96 24.23
CA ALA A 49 0.70 25.81 23.17
C ALA A 49 -0.84 25.87 23.11
N GLY A 50 -1.56 25.11 23.96
CA GLY A 50 -3.02 25.02 23.94
C GLY A 50 -3.57 24.38 22.65
N LYS A 51 -2.74 23.60 21.94
CA LYS A 51 -3.11 22.92 20.70
C LYS A 51 -3.60 21.50 20.97
N THR A 52 -4.51 21.02 20.12
CA THR A 52 -4.90 19.60 20.10
C THR A 52 -3.73 18.75 19.62
N LEU A 53 -3.57 17.57 20.22
CA LEU A 53 -2.56 16.60 19.78
C LEU A 53 -2.95 16.01 18.42
N PRO A 54 -2.09 16.09 17.41
CA PRO A 54 -2.34 15.43 16.13
C PRO A 54 -2.41 13.92 16.34
N SER A 55 -3.37 13.29 15.66
CA SER A 55 -3.62 11.86 15.78
C SER A 55 -4.22 11.28 14.51
N PHE A 56 -3.88 10.04 14.23
CA PHE A 56 -4.45 9.24 13.16
C PHE A 56 -5.76 8.58 13.61
N GLU A 57 -6.68 8.43 12.67
CA GLU A 57 -7.87 7.58 12.87
C GLU A 57 -7.45 6.10 12.91
N MET A 58 -7.91 5.33 13.90
CA MET A 58 -7.60 3.91 13.98
C MET A 58 -8.38 3.13 12.92
N ALA A 59 -7.64 2.40 12.07
CA ALA A 59 -8.25 1.49 11.10
C ALA A 59 -8.94 0.32 11.82
N GLY A 60 -10.11 -0.08 11.33
CA GLY A 60 -10.85 -1.21 11.90
C GLY A 60 -12.25 -1.33 11.29
N PRO A 61 -12.96 -2.42 11.61
CA PRO A 61 -14.35 -2.54 11.21
C PRO A 61 -15.21 -1.49 11.93
N ARG A 62 -16.14 -0.87 11.22
CA ARG A 62 -17.16 0.04 11.77
C ARG A 62 -18.49 -0.68 11.90
N GLU A 63 -19.30 -0.29 12.90
CA GLU A 63 -20.66 -0.85 13.10
C GLU A 63 -21.57 -0.49 11.92
N LYS A 64 -21.42 0.71 11.36
CA LYS A 64 -22.13 1.17 10.18
C LYS A 64 -21.14 1.46 9.04
N ILE A 65 -21.52 1.04 7.83
CA ILE A 65 -20.77 1.23 6.59
C ILE A 65 -21.58 2.05 5.59
N TYR A 66 -20.87 2.61 4.59
CA TYR A 66 -21.48 3.46 3.57
C TYR A 66 -22.18 2.66 2.46
N PHE A 67 -21.51 1.62 1.96
CA PHE A 67 -22.01 0.82 0.84
C PHE A 67 -22.85 -0.37 1.33
N ASP A 68 -23.96 -0.63 0.62
CA ASP A 68 -24.72 -1.88 0.72
C ASP A 68 -23.92 -3.01 0.04
N PRO A 69 -23.39 -3.99 0.79
CA PRO A 69 -22.49 -4.99 0.22
C PRO A 69 -23.15 -5.88 -0.83
N SER A 70 -24.48 -6.06 -0.77
CA SER A 70 -25.24 -6.89 -1.72
C SER A 70 -25.23 -6.35 -3.15
N LYS A 71 -24.96 -5.04 -3.31
CA LYS A 71 -24.94 -4.33 -4.60
C LYS A 71 -23.55 -3.81 -4.96
N LEU A 72 -22.59 -3.98 -4.06
CA LEU A 72 -21.24 -3.46 -4.21
C LEU A 72 -20.45 -4.27 -5.23
N LYS A 73 -19.82 -3.58 -6.18
CA LYS A 73 -18.76 -4.16 -7.02
C LYS A 73 -17.46 -3.45 -6.71
N CYS A 74 -16.42 -4.22 -6.48
CA CYS A 74 -15.09 -3.72 -6.15
C CYS A 74 -14.14 -3.89 -7.34
N GLY A 75 -13.13 -3.02 -7.41
CA GLY A 75 -12.00 -3.11 -8.33
C GLY A 75 -10.69 -3.20 -7.55
N ILE A 76 -9.73 -3.98 -8.04
CA ILE A 76 -8.37 -4.06 -7.50
C ILE A 76 -7.41 -3.83 -8.65
N VAL A 77 -6.40 -2.98 -8.43
CA VAL A 77 -5.33 -2.73 -9.40
C VAL A 77 -3.96 -2.75 -8.70
N THR A 78 -2.98 -3.40 -9.34
CA THR A 78 -1.57 -3.37 -8.89
C THR A 78 -0.71 -2.62 -9.91
N CYS A 79 0.00 -1.60 -9.46
CA CYS A 79 0.79 -0.70 -10.32
C CYS A 79 2.26 -0.61 -9.89
N GLY A 80 3.13 -0.19 -10.81
CA GLY A 80 4.55 0.04 -10.56
C GLY A 80 5.40 -1.25 -10.54
N GLY A 81 6.55 -1.18 -9.87
CA GLY A 81 7.44 -2.34 -9.70
C GLY A 81 6.82 -3.40 -8.79
N VAL A 82 7.06 -4.68 -9.11
CA VAL A 82 6.61 -5.81 -8.28
C VAL A 82 7.39 -5.90 -6.97
N CYS A 83 6.72 -6.35 -5.92
CA CYS A 83 7.35 -6.68 -4.64
C CYS A 83 6.74 -7.95 -4.04
N PRO A 84 7.43 -8.61 -3.08
CA PRO A 84 6.84 -9.68 -2.30
C PRO A 84 5.55 -9.22 -1.60
N GLY A 85 4.53 -10.08 -1.54
CA GLY A 85 3.27 -9.82 -0.84
C GLY A 85 2.13 -9.24 -1.67
N LEU A 86 2.36 -8.89 -2.94
CA LEU A 86 1.29 -8.36 -3.81
C LEU A 86 0.10 -9.32 -3.95
N ASN A 87 0.36 -10.61 -4.16
CA ASN A 87 -0.68 -11.62 -4.23
C ASN A 87 -1.36 -11.86 -2.87
N ASP A 88 -0.65 -11.74 -1.76
CA ASP A 88 -1.20 -11.81 -0.40
C ASP A 88 -2.20 -10.68 -0.17
N VAL A 89 -1.88 -9.44 -0.57
CA VAL A 89 -2.78 -8.30 -0.48
C VAL A 89 -4.04 -8.52 -1.33
N ILE A 90 -3.89 -8.91 -2.60
CA ILE A 90 -5.02 -9.22 -3.48
C ILE A 90 -5.92 -10.29 -2.84
N ARG A 91 -5.31 -11.38 -2.36
CA ARG A 91 -6.02 -12.48 -1.71
C ARG A 91 -6.75 -12.00 -0.46
N ALA A 92 -6.09 -11.28 0.44
CA ALA A 92 -6.67 -10.80 1.69
C ALA A 92 -7.88 -9.87 1.43
N VAL A 93 -7.78 -8.95 0.47
CA VAL A 93 -8.89 -8.08 0.08
C VAL A 93 -10.06 -8.90 -0.46
N VAL A 94 -9.82 -9.82 -1.40
CA VAL A 94 -10.88 -10.65 -2.02
C VAL A 94 -11.56 -11.53 -0.97
N LEU A 95 -10.79 -12.19 -0.10
CA LEU A 95 -11.35 -13.06 0.94
C LEU A 95 -12.12 -12.27 1.99
N SER A 96 -11.64 -11.08 2.38
CA SER A 96 -12.35 -10.20 3.33
C SER A 96 -13.67 -9.71 2.73
N LEU A 97 -13.64 -9.20 1.49
CA LEU A 97 -14.83 -8.76 0.78
C LEU A 97 -15.87 -9.89 0.67
N HIS A 98 -15.43 -11.11 0.35
CA HIS A 98 -16.32 -12.25 0.17
C HIS A 98 -16.86 -12.81 1.50
N TYR A 99 -16.00 -13.17 2.44
CA TYR A 99 -16.40 -13.87 3.66
C TYR A 99 -16.94 -12.95 4.76
N HIS A 100 -16.38 -11.74 4.90
CA HIS A 100 -16.81 -10.82 5.94
C HIS A 100 -17.93 -9.90 5.46
N TYR A 101 -17.85 -9.44 4.21
CA TYR A 101 -18.79 -8.45 3.69
C TYR A 101 -19.80 -9.00 2.68
N GLN A 102 -19.71 -10.27 2.29
CA GLN A 102 -20.65 -10.90 1.34
C GLN A 102 -20.70 -10.19 -0.03
N VAL A 103 -19.61 -9.53 -0.42
CA VAL A 103 -19.45 -8.91 -1.72
C VAL A 103 -19.14 -9.99 -2.76
N ASN A 104 -20.00 -10.08 -3.77
CA ASN A 104 -19.96 -11.16 -4.76
C ASN A 104 -19.16 -10.82 -6.03
N THR A 105 -18.90 -9.55 -6.29
CA THR A 105 -18.25 -9.12 -7.54
C THR A 105 -17.02 -8.29 -7.25
N VAL A 106 -15.85 -8.86 -7.56
CA VAL A 106 -14.57 -8.17 -7.46
C VAL A 106 -13.83 -8.32 -8.79
N PHE A 107 -13.47 -7.20 -9.40
CA PHE A 107 -12.69 -7.16 -10.63
C PHE A 107 -11.22 -6.88 -10.31
N GLY A 108 -10.32 -7.65 -10.91
CA GLY A 108 -8.90 -7.37 -10.98
C GLY A 108 -8.57 -6.71 -12.32
N PHE A 109 -8.19 -5.43 -12.28
CA PHE A 109 -7.72 -4.69 -13.45
C PHE A 109 -6.28 -5.07 -13.76
N ARG A 110 -6.03 -5.48 -15.01
CA ARG A 110 -4.75 -6.07 -15.41
C ARG A 110 -3.74 -5.02 -15.84
N TYR A 111 -2.47 -5.24 -15.54
CA TYR A 111 -1.37 -4.37 -15.97
C TYR A 111 -1.50 -2.93 -15.49
N GLY A 112 -1.76 -2.73 -14.20
CA GLY A 112 -1.85 -1.39 -13.62
C GLY A 112 -3.04 -0.59 -14.16
N TYR A 113 -2.87 0.74 -14.26
CA TYR A 113 -3.94 1.62 -14.72
C TYR A 113 -4.33 1.38 -16.19
N GLU A 114 -3.47 0.76 -17.00
CA GLU A 114 -3.82 0.33 -18.37
C GLU A 114 -5.04 -0.60 -18.36
N GLY A 115 -5.21 -1.40 -17.31
CA GLY A 115 -6.36 -2.29 -17.15
C GLY A 115 -7.68 -1.57 -16.92
N ILE A 116 -7.65 -0.32 -16.47
CA ILE A 116 -8.84 0.52 -16.28
C ILE A 116 -9.10 1.34 -17.56
N SER A 117 -8.05 1.75 -18.28
CA SER A 117 -8.25 2.46 -19.55
C SER A 117 -8.80 1.52 -20.63
N PRO A 118 -9.87 1.94 -21.34
CA PRO A 118 -10.47 1.13 -22.40
C PRO A 118 -9.54 0.98 -23.62
N GLN A 119 -8.53 1.84 -23.78
CA GLN A 119 -7.65 1.87 -24.95
C GLN A 119 -6.83 0.59 -25.11
N HIS A 120 -6.37 0.01 -23.99
CA HIS A 120 -5.53 -1.20 -23.99
C HIS A 120 -6.32 -2.51 -24.10
N ARG A 121 -7.66 -2.43 -23.99
CA ARG A 121 -8.58 -3.57 -24.17
C ARG A 121 -8.24 -4.78 -23.30
N HIS A 122 -7.65 -4.55 -22.13
CA HIS A 122 -7.42 -5.60 -21.16
C HIS A 122 -8.74 -6.00 -20.51
N ALA A 123 -9.16 -7.24 -20.72
CA ALA A 123 -10.34 -7.78 -20.02
C ALA A 123 -10.03 -7.90 -18.51
N PRO A 124 -10.85 -7.30 -17.62
CA PRO A 124 -10.71 -7.47 -16.18
C PRO A 124 -10.89 -8.94 -15.78
N LEU A 125 -10.13 -9.40 -14.80
CA LEU A 125 -10.25 -10.73 -14.23
C LEU A 125 -11.30 -10.71 -13.12
N GLU A 126 -12.26 -11.64 -13.13
CA GLU A 126 -13.17 -11.80 -11.99
C GLU A 126 -12.44 -12.55 -10.86
N LEU A 127 -12.34 -11.91 -9.69
CA LEU A 127 -11.65 -12.43 -8.52
C LEU A 127 -12.68 -13.00 -7.54
N ASN A 128 -12.46 -14.25 -7.15
CA ASN A 128 -13.27 -14.96 -6.15
C ASN A 128 -12.36 -15.86 -5.31
N PRO A 129 -12.84 -16.45 -4.19
CA PRO A 129 -11.99 -17.27 -3.31
C PRO A 129 -11.26 -18.42 -4.01
N ARG A 130 -11.84 -18.99 -5.09
CA ARG A 130 -11.18 -20.05 -5.86
C ARG A 130 -10.02 -19.51 -6.69
N VAL A 131 -10.22 -18.37 -7.35
CA VAL A 131 -9.18 -17.71 -8.17
C VAL A 131 -7.98 -17.28 -7.32
N VAL A 132 -8.23 -16.82 -6.08
CA VAL A 132 -7.16 -16.33 -5.18
C VAL A 132 -6.65 -17.36 -4.18
N ALA A 133 -7.08 -18.62 -4.25
CA ALA A 133 -6.80 -19.63 -3.22
C ALA A 133 -5.30 -19.73 -2.88
N ASP A 134 -4.47 -19.91 -3.91
CA ASP A 134 -3.04 -20.23 -3.77
C ASP A 134 -2.10 -19.15 -4.29
N ILE A 135 -2.62 -17.98 -4.65
CA ILE A 135 -1.81 -16.93 -5.29
C ILE A 135 -0.73 -16.38 -4.35
N HIS A 136 -0.97 -16.42 -3.03
CA HIS A 136 -0.04 -16.03 -1.97
C HIS A 136 1.27 -16.85 -1.98
N GLN A 137 1.26 -18.07 -2.55
CA GLN A 137 2.45 -18.90 -2.67
C GLN A 137 3.38 -18.45 -3.82
N LYS A 138 2.95 -17.48 -4.62
CA LYS A 138 3.67 -17.00 -5.81
C LYS A 138 4.11 -15.56 -5.63
N GLY A 139 5.34 -15.26 -6.02
CA GLY A 139 5.80 -13.88 -6.17
C GLY A 139 5.08 -13.13 -7.30
N GLY A 140 5.32 -11.82 -7.37
CA GLY A 140 4.69 -10.96 -8.38
C GLY A 140 3.20 -10.72 -8.10
N THR A 141 2.44 -10.48 -9.16
CA THR A 141 0.98 -10.20 -9.11
C THR A 141 0.27 -10.99 -10.20
N ILE A 142 -0.84 -11.66 -9.87
CA ILE A 142 -1.70 -12.33 -10.87
C ILE A 142 -2.37 -11.35 -11.85
N LEU A 143 -2.46 -10.07 -11.49
CA LEU A 143 -3.06 -9.04 -12.35
C LEU A 143 -2.06 -8.51 -13.38
N GLY A 144 -0.76 -8.77 -13.21
CA GLY A 144 0.27 -8.00 -13.89
C GLY A 144 0.34 -6.55 -13.36
N SER A 145 1.37 -5.82 -13.76
CA SER A 145 1.58 -4.44 -13.35
C SER A 145 2.20 -3.66 -14.50
N SER A 146 1.92 -2.37 -14.57
CA SER A 146 2.58 -1.45 -15.49
C SER A 146 2.96 -0.14 -14.82
N ARG A 147 3.73 0.69 -15.53
CA ARG A 147 4.10 2.04 -15.12
C ARG A 147 3.55 3.01 -16.14
N GLY A 148 3.05 4.14 -15.65
CA GLY A 148 2.60 5.24 -16.50
C GLY A 148 1.20 5.68 -16.12
N PRO A 149 0.90 6.99 -16.24
CA PRO A 149 -0.44 7.49 -16.05
C PRO A 149 -1.35 7.05 -17.20
N GLN A 150 -2.66 7.02 -16.95
CA GLN A 150 -3.69 6.91 -17.98
C GLN A 150 -4.63 8.13 -17.85
N ASP A 151 -5.49 8.34 -18.84
CA ASP A 151 -6.49 9.40 -18.74
C ASP A 151 -7.45 9.14 -17.57
N VAL A 152 -7.49 10.07 -16.62
CA VAL A 152 -8.28 9.93 -15.39
C VAL A 152 -9.77 9.91 -15.71
N GLY A 153 -10.22 10.70 -16.68
CA GLY A 153 -11.62 10.75 -17.09
C GLY A 153 -12.08 9.42 -17.66
N GLU A 154 -11.31 8.82 -18.57
CA GLU A 154 -11.60 7.50 -19.15
C GLU A 154 -11.59 6.37 -18.09
N MET A 155 -10.70 6.46 -17.11
CA MET A 155 -10.67 5.51 -16.00
C MET A 155 -11.95 5.61 -15.16
N VAL A 156 -12.37 6.83 -14.80
CA VAL A 156 -13.61 7.06 -14.04
C VAL A 156 -14.84 6.63 -14.84
N ASP A 157 -14.89 6.91 -16.15
CA ASP A 157 -15.95 6.44 -17.05
C ASP A 157 -16.04 4.91 -17.07
N THR A 158 -14.89 4.23 -17.03
CA THR A 158 -14.84 2.78 -17.00
C THR A 158 -15.33 2.22 -15.67
N LEU A 159 -14.95 2.81 -14.54
CA LEU A 159 -15.45 2.43 -13.23
C LEU A 159 -16.98 2.60 -13.16
N GLU A 160 -17.51 3.71 -13.65
CA GLU A 160 -18.95 3.96 -13.70
C GLU A 160 -19.68 2.97 -14.62
N ARG A 161 -19.19 2.77 -15.85
CA ARG A 161 -19.75 1.82 -16.82
C ARG A 161 -19.80 0.38 -16.27
N MET A 162 -18.80 -0.01 -15.48
CA MET A 162 -18.75 -1.33 -14.84
C MET A 162 -19.53 -1.39 -13.51
N ASN A 163 -20.04 -0.26 -13.04
CA ASN A 163 -20.67 -0.07 -11.74
C ASN A 163 -19.75 -0.46 -10.56
N VAL A 164 -18.45 -0.18 -10.69
CA VAL A 164 -17.47 -0.31 -9.59
C VAL A 164 -17.64 0.87 -8.64
N ARG A 165 -17.86 0.59 -7.35
CA ARG A 165 -18.08 1.62 -6.32
C ARG A 165 -16.96 1.69 -5.29
N LEU A 166 -16.02 0.75 -5.32
CA LEU A 166 -14.83 0.77 -4.46
C LEU A 166 -13.62 0.28 -5.26
N LEU A 167 -12.59 1.10 -5.38
CA LEU A 167 -11.34 0.77 -6.07
C LEU A 167 -10.19 0.70 -5.06
N PHE A 168 -9.50 -0.44 -5.01
CA PHE A 168 -8.27 -0.62 -4.26
C PHE A 168 -7.06 -0.40 -5.18
N THR A 169 -6.24 0.61 -4.88
CA THR A 169 -5.03 0.93 -5.64
C THR A 169 -3.79 0.49 -4.87
N ILE A 170 -3.11 -0.57 -5.36
CA ILE A 170 -1.93 -1.13 -4.71
C ILE A 170 -0.69 -0.68 -5.46
N GLY A 171 0.14 0.17 -4.84
CA GLY A 171 1.31 0.73 -5.53
C GLY A 171 2.10 1.73 -4.70
N GLY A 172 3.21 2.20 -5.26
CA GLY A 172 4.02 3.27 -4.64
C GLY A 172 3.46 4.66 -4.93
N ASP A 173 4.24 5.70 -4.68
CA ASP A 173 3.80 7.12 -4.77
C ASP A 173 3.07 7.47 -6.06
N GLY A 174 3.60 7.07 -7.23
CA GLY A 174 2.96 7.36 -8.51
C GLY A 174 1.57 6.73 -8.63
N THR A 175 1.35 5.58 -7.99
CA THR A 175 0.04 4.93 -7.93
C THR A 175 -0.88 5.64 -6.95
N LEU A 176 -0.38 6.02 -5.77
CA LEU A 176 -1.19 6.74 -4.78
C LEU A 176 -1.62 8.11 -5.29
N ARG A 177 -0.72 8.84 -5.98
CA ARG A 177 -1.04 10.08 -6.70
C ARG A 177 -2.09 9.86 -7.80
N GLY A 178 -1.98 8.76 -8.56
CA GLY A 178 -3.01 8.38 -9.54
C GLY A 178 -4.37 8.09 -8.89
N GLY A 179 -4.37 7.40 -7.74
CA GLY A 179 -5.58 7.14 -6.95
C GLY A 179 -6.21 8.42 -6.42
N GLN A 180 -5.40 9.38 -5.96
CA GLN A 180 -5.85 10.70 -5.56
C GLN A 180 -6.50 11.45 -6.73
N ALA A 181 -5.87 11.48 -7.91
CA ALA A 181 -6.43 12.12 -9.10
C ALA A 181 -7.77 11.50 -9.52
N ILE A 182 -7.91 10.17 -9.43
CA ILE A 182 -9.18 9.47 -9.65
C ILE A 182 -10.23 9.91 -8.62
N SER A 183 -9.86 9.98 -7.34
CA SER A 183 -10.75 10.44 -6.26
C SER A 183 -11.23 11.87 -6.45
N GLU A 184 -10.34 12.79 -6.84
CA GLU A 184 -10.66 14.18 -7.15
C GLU A 184 -11.64 14.29 -8.32
N GLU A 185 -11.45 13.50 -9.37
CA GLU A 185 -12.35 13.47 -10.54
C GLU A 185 -13.72 12.88 -10.19
N ILE A 186 -13.76 11.81 -9.39
CA ILE A 186 -14.99 11.25 -8.82
C ILE A 186 -15.75 12.32 -8.03
N ARG A 187 -15.05 13.08 -7.19
CA ARG A 187 -15.63 14.17 -6.39
C ARG A 187 -16.18 15.29 -7.29
N ARG A 188 -15.42 15.71 -8.30
CA ARG A 188 -15.83 16.73 -9.28
C ARG A 188 -17.12 16.34 -9.98
N ARG A 189 -17.32 15.04 -10.24
CA ARG A 189 -18.52 14.48 -10.87
C ARG A 189 -19.63 14.08 -9.87
N ASN A 190 -19.41 14.29 -8.56
CA ASN A 190 -20.30 13.86 -7.47
C ASN A 190 -20.69 12.37 -7.55
N LEU A 191 -19.74 11.52 -7.96
CA LEU A 191 -19.94 10.08 -8.04
C LEU A 191 -19.72 9.43 -6.67
N LYS A 192 -20.48 8.38 -6.37
CA LYS A 192 -20.36 7.61 -5.13
C LYS A 192 -19.42 6.42 -5.33
N ILE A 193 -18.13 6.71 -5.50
CA ILE A 193 -17.06 5.72 -5.69
C ILE A 193 -15.96 6.01 -4.67
N GLY A 194 -15.57 5.01 -3.87
CA GLY A 194 -14.44 5.11 -2.95
C GLY A 194 -13.14 4.67 -3.61
N VAL A 195 -12.03 5.32 -3.27
CA VAL A 195 -10.68 4.91 -3.66
C VAL A 195 -9.87 4.65 -2.39
N VAL A 196 -9.33 3.44 -2.24
CA VAL A 196 -8.51 3.04 -1.09
C VAL A 196 -7.11 2.71 -1.58
N GLY A 197 -6.13 3.50 -1.14
CA GLY A 197 -4.72 3.26 -1.43
C GLY A 197 -4.10 2.24 -0.48
N ILE A 198 -3.40 1.25 -1.03
CA ILE A 198 -2.58 0.31 -0.27
C ILE A 198 -1.11 0.58 -0.64
N PRO A 199 -0.35 1.27 0.23
CA PRO A 199 1.00 1.71 -0.06
C PRO A 199 1.94 0.51 -0.27
N LYS A 200 2.67 0.52 -1.39
CA LYS A 200 3.59 -0.54 -1.81
C LYS A 200 4.96 0.03 -2.13
N THR A 201 5.89 -0.09 -1.19
CA THR A 201 7.32 0.13 -1.38
C THR A 201 8.08 -1.02 -0.73
N ILE A 202 9.20 -1.44 -1.33
CA ILE A 202 10.15 -2.33 -0.61
C ILE A 202 11.21 -1.50 0.10
N ASP A 203 11.38 -0.24 -0.27
CA ASP A 203 12.44 0.63 0.25
C ASP A 203 12.06 1.20 1.63
N ASN A 204 10.84 0.93 2.12
CA ASN A 204 10.31 1.37 3.42
C ASN A 204 10.40 2.89 3.65
N ASP A 205 10.11 3.64 2.60
CA ASP A 205 10.33 5.08 2.48
C ASP A 205 9.03 5.91 2.46
N ILE A 206 7.92 5.32 2.90
CA ILE A 206 6.63 6.03 2.98
C ILE A 206 6.48 6.64 4.38
N SER A 207 6.21 7.95 4.43
CA SER A 207 5.98 8.66 5.68
C SER A 207 4.79 8.11 6.46
N TYR A 208 4.79 8.31 7.77
CA TYR A 208 3.70 7.89 8.68
C TYR A 208 3.51 6.38 8.82
N MET A 209 4.48 5.59 8.35
CA MET A 209 4.48 4.14 8.42
C MET A 209 5.84 3.65 8.93
N ASP A 210 5.82 2.74 9.90
CA ASP A 210 7.05 2.11 10.40
C ASP A 210 7.55 1.02 9.43
N GLU A 211 6.62 0.23 8.88
CA GLU A 211 6.94 -0.88 7.99
C GLU A 211 5.92 -1.08 6.87
N SER A 212 6.44 -1.22 5.65
CA SER A 212 5.71 -1.55 4.42
C SER A 212 5.87 -3.03 4.05
N PHE A 213 4.83 -3.61 3.45
CA PHE A 213 4.86 -5.03 3.09
C PHE A 213 5.93 -5.33 2.04
N GLY A 214 6.60 -6.47 2.21
CA GLY A 214 7.69 -6.91 1.33
C GLY A 214 9.08 -6.41 1.74
N PHE A 215 9.20 -5.40 2.62
CA PHE A 215 10.47 -4.90 3.14
C PHE A 215 11.28 -6.00 3.86
N GLN A 216 10.70 -6.65 4.90
CA GLN A 216 11.36 -7.74 5.62
C GLN A 216 11.79 -8.90 4.71
N THR A 217 10.97 -9.24 3.72
CA THR A 217 11.34 -10.27 2.73
C THR A 217 12.54 -9.83 1.90
N ALA A 218 12.59 -8.56 1.47
CA ALA A 218 13.72 -8.01 0.73
C ALA A 218 15.01 -8.04 1.57
N VAL A 219 14.95 -7.67 2.86
CA VAL A 219 16.09 -7.76 3.79
C VAL A 219 16.55 -9.21 3.97
N SER A 220 15.63 -10.15 4.17
CA SER A 220 15.95 -11.58 4.29
C SER A 220 16.64 -12.12 3.02
N MET A 221 16.17 -11.71 1.84
CA MET A 221 16.76 -12.09 0.54
C MET A 221 18.10 -11.41 0.25
N ALA A 222 18.44 -10.30 0.91
CA ALA A 222 19.75 -9.67 0.79
C ALA A 222 20.86 -10.53 1.39
N ARG A 223 20.58 -11.24 2.50
CA ARG A 223 21.58 -12.03 3.24
C ARG A 223 22.29 -13.09 2.37
N PRO A 224 21.61 -13.97 1.62
CA PRO A 224 22.30 -14.93 0.75
C PRO A 224 23.24 -14.28 -0.28
N SER A 225 22.86 -13.11 -0.80
CA SER A 225 23.67 -12.35 -1.77
C SER A 225 24.94 -11.81 -1.12
N ILE A 226 24.81 -11.23 0.08
CA ILE A 226 25.95 -10.74 0.89
C ILE A 226 26.89 -11.89 1.24
N TYR A 227 26.34 -13.00 1.74
CA TYR A 227 27.12 -14.17 2.12
C TYR A 227 27.92 -14.74 0.95
N SER A 228 27.29 -14.86 -0.22
CA SER A 228 27.97 -15.35 -1.42
C SER A 228 29.13 -14.43 -1.82
N ALA A 229 28.91 -13.12 -1.83
CA ALA A 229 29.97 -12.15 -2.14
C ALA A 229 31.12 -12.16 -1.13
N HIS A 230 30.82 -12.38 0.16
CA HIS A 230 31.84 -12.51 1.21
C HIS A 230 32.71 -13.75 1.03
N VAL A 231 32.11 -14.90 0.72
CA VAL A 231 32.85 -16.15 0.48
C VAL A 231 33.78 -15.99 -0.72
N GLU A 232 33.30 -15.37 -1.81
CA GLU A 232 34.12 -15.06 -2.99
C GLU A 232 35.28 -14.11 -2.65
N ALA A 233 35.01 -13.04 -1.90
CA ALA A 233 36.05 -12.08 -1.50
C ALA A 233 37.14 -12.73 -0.64
N LYS A 234 36.77 -13.62 0.30
CA LYS A 234 37.71 -14.39 1.13
C LYS A 234 38.54 -15.39 0.34
N GLY A 235 38.01 -15.91 -0.77
CA GLY A 235 38.68 -16.87 -1.64
C GLY A 235 39.78 -16.25 -2.52
N ALA A 236 39.82 -14.92 -2.66
CA ALA A 236 40.76 -14.22 -3.53
C ALA A 236 41.78 -13.38 -2.75
N ARG A 237 43.04 -13.37 -3.20
CA ARG A 237 44.05 -12.45 -2.66
C ARG A 237 43.64 -11.00 -2.96
N ASN A 238 43.39 -10.21 -1.92
CA ASN A 238 42.83 -8.85 -2.00
C ASN A 238 41.43 -8.80 -2.66
N GLY A 239 40.60 -9.82 -2.47
CA GLY A 239 39.25 -9.88 -3.02
C GLY A 239 38.32 -8.81 -2.44
N ILE A 240 37.46 -8.24 -3.30
CA ILE A 240 36.40 -7.30 -2.91
C ILE A 240 35.08 -7.82 -3.48
N GLY A 241 34.11 -8.08 -2.59
CA GLY A 241 32.75 -8.44 -2.96
C GLY A 241 31.87 -7.19 -2.99
N LEU A 242 31.25 -6.90 -4.14
CA LEU A 242 30.32 -5.78 -4.29
C LEU A 242 28.90 -6.31 -4.53
N VAL A 243 27.98 -5.96 -3.62
CA VAL A 243 26.57 -6.34 -3.70
C VAL A 243 25.71 -5.09 -3.81
N LYS A 244 24.97 -4.98 -4.92
CA LYS A 244 23.96 -3.93 -5.08
C LYS A 244 22.63 -4.42 -4.53
N LEU A 245 22.08 -3.70 -3.54
CA LEU A 245 20.75 -3.93 -2.99
C LEU A 245 19.76 -2.87 -3.53
N MET A 246 18.49 -3.03 -3.17
CA MET A 246 17.44 -2.03 -3.42
C MET A 246 17.62 -0.83 -2.46
N GLY A 247 16.85 0.24 -2.67
CA GLY A 247 17.05 1.53 -1.99
C GLY A 247 17.26 2.66 -2.98
N ARG A 248 16.18 3.12 -3.63
CA ARG A 248 16.27 4.15 -4.67
C ARG A 248 16.68 5.50 -4.09
N GLU A 249 15.99 5.92 -3.04
CA GLU A 249 16.17 7.21 -2.35
C GLU A 249 16.44 7.02 -0.86
N SER A 250 16.32 5.78 -0.34
CA SER A 250 16.58 5.43 1.05
C SER A 250 17.47 4.18 1.15
N GLY A 251 18.23 4.09 2.24
CA GLY A 251 19.17 3.03 2.53
C GLY A 251 18.66 1.93 3.46
N PHE A 252 17.35 1.89 3.77
CA PHE A 252 16.81 0.99 4.80
C PHE A 252 17.15 -0.48 4.57
N ILE A 253 16.97 -1.01 3.36
CA ILE A 253 17.31 -2.41 3.06
C ILE A 253 18.80 -2.66 3.27
N ALA A 254 19.67 -1.77 2.76
CA ALA A 254 21.11 -1.92 2.88
C ALA A 254 21.57 -1.84 4.34
N ALA A 255 21.06 -0.87 5.11
CA ALA A 255 21.36 -0.72 6.52
C ALA A 255 20.90 -1.93 7.34
N TYR A 256 19.65 -2.37 7.18
CA TYR A 256 19.13 -3.54 7.90
C TYR A 256 19.85 -4.83 7.52
N ALA A 257 20.15 -5.05 6.24
CA ALA A 257 20.89 -6.22 5.79
C ALA A 257 22.32 -6.26 6.32
N ALA A 258 22.99 -5.10 6.39
CA ALA A 258 24.32 -4.96 6.98
C ALA A 258 24.31 -5.19 8.49
N LEU A 259 23.31 -4.67 9.21
CA LEU A 259 23.15 -4.93 10.65
C LEU A 259 22.83 -6.40 10.95
N ALA A 260 22.02 -7.04 10.11
CA ALA A 260 21.68 -8.45 10.25
C ALA A 260 22.82 -9.41 9.85
N THR A 261 23.83 -8.92 9.10
CA THR A 261 24.92 -9.74 8.56
C THR A 261 26.28 -9.18 8.95
N SER A 262 26.99 -9.85 9.87
CA SER A 262 28.30 -9.40 10.38
C SER A 262 29.47 -9.46 9.38
N ASP A 263 29.19 -9.76 8.11
CA ASP A 263 30.19 -9.91 7.04
C ASP A 263 30.39 -8.62 6.22
N VAL A 264 29.57 -7.59 6.42
CA VAL A 264 29.65 -6.32 5.65
C VAL A 264 30.72 -5.40 6.24
N ASN A 265 31.71 -5.01 5.43
CA ASN A 265 32.78 -4.08 5.86
C ASN A 265 32.44 -2.61 5.57
N PHE A 266 31.75 -2.35 4.45
CA PHE A 266 31.32 -1.01 4.04
C PHE A 266 29.86 -1.09 3.58
N CYS A 267 29.02 -0.17 4.07
CA CYS A 267 27.64 -0.02 3.64
C CYS A 267 27.47 1.37 3.03
N LEU A 268 27.17 1.43 1.73
CA LEU A 268 26.97 2.67 1.00
C LEU A 268 25.46 2.89 0.83
N VAL A 269 24.98 4.04 1.29
CA VAL A 269 23.54 4.38 1.29
C VAL A 269 23.31 5.77 0.71
N PRO A 270 22.15 6.05 0.09
CA PRO A 270 21.83 7.36 -0.49
C PRO A 270 21.95 8.53 0.49
N GLU A 271 21.67 8.31 1.77
CA GLU A 271 21.68 9.32 2.82
C GLU A 271 23.09 9.79 3.21
N VAL A 272 24.13 9.02 2.87
CA VAL A 272 25.52 9.32 3.19
C VAL A 272 26.33 9.40 1.90
N PRO A 273 26.54 10.60 1.33
CA PRO A 273 27.33 10.79 0.12
C PRO A 273 28.75 10.24 0.29
N PHE A 274 29.29 9.63 -0.77
CA PHE A 274 30.63 9.05 -0.78
C PHE A 274 31.42 9.48 -2.03
N THR A 275 32.76 9.52 -1.93
CA THR A 275 33.71 9.90 -3.01
C THR A 275 34.85 8.92 -3.12
#